data_AF-G3VV07-F1
#
_entry.id   AF-G3VV07-F1
#
_cell.length_a   1.000
_cell.length_b   1.000
_cell.length_c   1.000
_cell.angle_alpha   90.00
_cell.angle_beta   90.00
_cell.angle_gamma   90.00
#
_symmetry.space_group_name_H-M   'P 1'
#
loop_
_entity.id
_entity.type
_entity.pdbx_description
1 polymer ?
#
loop_
_entity_poly.entity_id
_entity_poly.type
_entity_poly.pdbx_seq_one_letter_code
_entity_poly.pdbx_strand_id
1 'polypeptide(L)'
;MEAVSALLAGCPSGGLAGGLGVTVCAAAGVLLYRIARRKKPTHTTVNCWFCNQDTVVPYGNRNCWDCPNCEQYNGFQENGDYNKPIPAQYLEHLNHVVTNAASFCDGPQPQQWVSSQVLLCKKCNSHQTTKIKQLASFAPREEGKYDEEIEVYRHHLEQMYKLCRPCQAAVEYYIKHQNRQLRALLVSHQFKRRETDKTYMQSFCSSPVTAPAQVILLRFLAFLICSFLLVTALYGSGHPFLAASWTPALLAGGNVSSSGTSDSSNTTADPEALDWQQLLHLLPEHVLEKLCEAWDFGQSHQMVVVALGLLTCLLAMLLAGRIRLRRIDAFSSFLWFLILGLHLVERYVEVDSLCWLDTLKFSATSLCCLVGLTAAVATRKATGQRRYRPRSVAQQSIVLVLNPKASP
;
A
#
# COMPACT_ATOMS: atom_id res chain seq x y z
N MET A 1 39.69 -17.43 -10.90
CA MET A 1 39.32 -18.20 -9.69
C MET A 1 40.36 -18.10 -8.57
N GLU A 2 41.57 -17.58 -8.82
CA GLU A 2 42.66 -17.59 -7.82
C GLU A 2 42.63 -16.39 -6.84
N ALA A 3 42.04 -15.26 -7.24
CA ALA A 3 41.93 -14.07 -6.38
C ALA A 3 40.94 -14.22 -5.20
N VAL A 4 40.03 -15.20 -5.27
CA VAL A 4 39.03 -15.46 -4.21
C VAL A 4 39.56 -16.45 -3.17
N SER A 5 40.46 -17.37 -3.56
CA SER A 5 41.12 -18.29 -2.64
C SER A 5 42.15 -17.60 -1.74
N ALA A 6 42.79 -16.53 -2.21
CA ALA A 6 43.74 -15.76 -1.40
C ALA A 6 43.05 -14.95 -0.27
N LEU A 7 41.79 -14.56 -0.46
CA LEU A 7 40.99 -13.84 0.54
C LEU A 7 40.41 -14.75 1.63
N LEU A 8 40.40 -16.06 1.42
CA LEU A 8 39.90 -17.06 2.37
C LEU A 8 41.01 -17.70 3.23
N ALA A 9 42.29 -17.45 2.92
CA ALA A 9 43.42 -18.06 3.62
C ALA A 9 43.92 -17.26 4.84
N GLY A 10 43.32 -16.10 5.15
CA GLY A 10 43.81 -15.16 6.17
C GLY A 10 43.02 -15.06 7.48
N CYS A 11 41.97 -15.86 7.71
CA CYS A 11 41.17 -15.74 8.93
C CYS A 11 41.69 -16.66 10.05
N PRO A 12 42.06 -16.13 11.22
CA PRO A 12 42.29 -16.96 12.39
C PRO A 12 40.95 -17.58 12.83
N SER A 13 41.00 -18.87 13.10
CA SER A 13 39.94 -19.66 13.71
C SER A 13 39.63 -19.15 15.12
N GLY A 14 38.57 -18.35 15.26
CA GLY A 14 38.07 -17.91 16.56
C GLY A 14 36.66 -17.36 16.48
N GLY A 15 35.70 -18.07 17.08
CA GLY A 15 34.39 -17.52 17.47
C GLY A 15 33.22 -17.79 16.53
N LEU A 16 32.26 -18.60 17.01
CA LEU A 16 30.98 -18.99 16.42
C LEU A 16 30.03 -17.83 16.00
N ALA A 17 30.41 -16.56 16.13
CA ALA A 17 29.57 -15.41 15.80
C ALA A 17 29.69 -14.92 14.34
N GLY A 18 30.77 -15.28 13.62
CA GLY A 18 30.99 -14.86 12.23
C GLY A 18 30.11 -15.56 11.19
N GLY A 19 29.53 -16.72 11.53
CA GLY A 19 28.71 -17.51 10.60
C GLY A 19 27.31 -16.92 10.35
N LEU A 20 26.75 -16.16 11.29
CA LEU A 20 25.40 -15.59 11.16
C LEU A 20 25.36 -14.34 10.25
N GLY A 21 26.39 -13.49 10.25
CA GLY A 21 26.43 -12.29 9.41
C GLY A 21 26.54 -12.61 7.91
N VAL A 22 27.39 -13.57 7.55
CA VAL A 22 27.60 -13.98 6.15
C VAL A 22 26.37 -14.70 5.58
N THR A 23 25.67 -15.50 6.40
CA THR A 23 24.49 -16.24 5.96
C THR A 23 23.27 -15.34 5.72
N VAL A 24 23.08 -14.28 6.51
CA VAL A 24 21.95 -13.35 6.32
C VAL A 24 22.16 -12.45 5.08
N CYS A 25 23.37 -11.95 4.85
CA CYS A 25 23.68 -11.16 3.65
C CYS A 25 23.58 -12.01 2.37
N ALA A 26 24.04 -13.26 2.40
CA ALA A 26 23.87 -14.20 1.30
C ALA A 26 22.38 -14.53 1.05
N ALA A 27 21.59 -14.74 2.11
CA ALA A 27 20.16 -15.00 1.98
C ALA A 27 19.38 -13.81 1.39
N ALA A 28 19.73 -12.58 1.79
CA ALA A 28 19.14 -11.35 1.22
C ALA A 28 19.50 -11.17 -0.27
N GLY A 29 20.77 -11.43 -0.63
CA GLY A 29 21.22 -11.42 -2.03
C GLY A 29 20.51 -12.45 -2.89
N VAL A 30 20.36 -13.70 -2.39
CA VAL A 30 19.60 -14.77 -3.08
C VAL A 30 18.12 -14.41 -3.22
N LEU A 31 17.52 -13.77 -2.22
CA LEU A 31 16.12 -13.33 -2.28
C LEU A 31 15.91 -12.22 -3.32
N LEU A 32 16.78 -11.22 -3.35
CA LEU A 32 16.74 -10.14 -4.35
C LEU A 32 16.99 -10.69 -5.77
N TYR A 33 17.95 -11.60 -5.93
CA TYR A 33 18.20 -12.30 -7.19
C TYR A 33 16.98 -13.11 -7.65
N ARG A 34 16.29 -13.82 -6.73
CA ARG A 34 15.04 -14.54 -7.01
C ARG A 34 13.89 -13.61 -7.38
N ILE A 35 13.82 -12.41 -6.79
CA ILE A 35 12.81 -11.41 -7.12
C ILE A 35 13.07 -10.80 -8.50
N ALA A 36 14.32 -10.41 -8.78
CA ALA A 36 14.75 -9.87 -10.06
C ALA A 36 14.60 -10.89 -11.22
N ARG A 37 14.79 -12.18 -10.93
CA ARG A 37 14.58 -13.28 -11.89
C ARG A 37 13.18 -13.90 -11.83
N ARG A 38 12.19 -13.28 -11.18
CA ARG A 38 10.81 -13.77 -11.30
C ARG A 38 10.40 -13.71 -12.76
N LYS A 39 10.11 -14.89 -13.33
CA LYS A 39 9.52 -14.99 -14.66
C LYS A 39 8.23 -14.17 -14.66
N LYS A 40 8.03 -13.38 -15.72
CA LYS A 40 6.76 -12.69 -15.94
C LYS A 40 5.64 -13.73 -15.90
N PRO A 41 4.47 -13.41 -15.31
CA PRO A 41 3.35 -14.33 -15.30
C PRO A 41 3.01 -14.74 -16.73
N THR A 42 2.86 -16.05 -16.96
CA THR A 42 2.51 -16.57 -18.30
C THR A 42 1.06 -16.29 -18.64
N HIS A 43 0.20 -16.28 -17.63
CA HIS A 43 -1.24 -16.04 -17.73
C HIS A 43 -1.68 -14.97 -16.74
N THR A 44 -2.80 -14.34 -17.03
CA THR A 44 -3.46 -13.37 -16.16
C THR A 44 -4.96 -13.52 -16.25
N THR A 45 -5.63 -13.33 -15.13
CA THR A 45 -7.09 -13.19 -15.11
C THR A 45 -7.47 -11.83 -15.67
N VAL A 46 -8.45 -11.81 -16.57
CA VAL A 46 -9.03 -10.62 -17.19
C VAL A 46 -10.55 -10.71 -17.12
N ASN A 47 -11.21 -9.57 -17.11
CA ASN A 47 -12.67 -9.48 -17.06
C ASN A 47 -13.21 -9.03 -18.42
N CYS A 48 -14.25 -9.70 -18.93
CA CYS A 48 -14.90 -9.29 -20.17
C CYS A 48 -15.74 -8.05 -19.97
N TRP A 49 -15.54 -7.01 -20.79
CA TRP A 49 -16.30 -5.77 -20.72
C TRP A 49 -17.81 -5.97 -20.99
N PHE A 50 -18.18 -6.95 -21.81
CA PHE A 50 -19.56 -7.15 -22.28
C PHE A 50 -20.38 -8.03 -21.33
N CYS A 51 -19.88 -9.24 -21.03
CA CYS A 51 -20.61 -10.19 -20.18
C CYS A 51 -20.14 -10.19 -18.73
N ASN A 52 -19.12 -9.39 -18.38
CA ASN A 52 -18.58 -9.24 -17.02
C ASN A 52 -18.12 -10.58 -16.37
N GLN A 53 -17.80 -11.58 -17.19
CA GLN A 53 -17.22 -12.85 -16.75
C GLN A 53 -15.69 -12.75 -16.74
N ASP A 54 -15.08 -13.29 -15.69
CA ASP A 54 -13.63 -13.44 -15.61
C ASP A 54 -13.17 -14.64 -16.43
N THR A 55 -12.05 -14.49 -17.13
CA THR A 55 -11.37 -15.59 -17.82
C THR A 55 -9.86 -15.45 -17.69
N VAL A 56 -9.12 -16.48 -18.08
CA VAL A 56 -7.67 -16.52 -17.99
C VAL A 56 -7.10 -16.51 -19.40
N VAL A 57 -6.22 -15.53 -19.67
CA VAL A 57 -5.56 -15.37 -20.97
C VAL A 57 -4.05 -15.30 -20.81
N PRO A 58 -3.26 -15.60 -21.85
CA PRO A 58 -1.83 -15.32 -21.86
C PRO A 58 -1.55 -13.84 -21.52
N TYR A 59 -0.52 -13.56 -20.74
CA TYR A 59 -0.26 -12.19 -20.24
C TYR A 59 -0.06 -11.15 -21.35
N GLY A 60 0.49 -11.56 -22.51
CA GLY A 60 0.63 -10.72 -23.70
C GLY A 60 -0.73 -10.34 -24.33
N ASN A 61 -1.74 -11.17 -24.14
CA ASN A 61 -3.06 -11.03 -24.76
C ASN A 61 -4.09 -10.39 -23.81
N ARG A 62 -3.66 -9.83 -22.67
CA ARG A 62 -4.56 -9.23 -21.67
C ARG A 62 -5.45 -8.09 -22.20
N ASN A 63 -5.09 -7.50 -23.34
CA ASN A 63 -5.83 -6.47 -24.05
C ASN A 63 -6.05 -6.83 -25.54
N CYS A 64 -6.08 -8.11 -25.88
CA CYS A 64 -6.36 -8.60 -27.23
C CYS A 64 -6.83 -10.05 -27.13
N TRP A 65 -8.12 -10.25 -26.86
CA TRP A 65 -8.70 -11.58 -26.69
C TRP A 65 -10.20 -11.57 -26.98
N ASP A 66 -10.73 -12.68 -27.49
CA ASP A 66 -12.16 -12.88 -27.67
C ASP A 66 -12.72 -13.62 -26.45
N CYS A 67 -13.87 -13.17 -25.94
CA CYS A 67 -14.44 -13.76 -24.74
C CYS A 67 -15.02 -15.15 -25.02
N PRO A 68 -14.64 -16.21 -24.28
CA PRO A 68 -15.17 -17.56 -24.52
C PRO A 68 -16.66 -17.72 -24.15
N ASN A 69 -17.26 -16.74 -23.45
CA ASN A 69 -18.65 -16.80 -23.00
C ASN A 69 -19.62 -16.04 -23.91
N CYS A 70 -19.19 -14.93 -24.51
CA CYS A 70 -20.08 -14.07 -25.33
C CYS A 70 -19.48 -13.73 -26.70
N GLU A 71 -18.29 -14.28 -27.00
CA GLU A 71 -17.61 -14.16 -28.29
C GLU A 71 -17.25 -12.72 -28.69
N GLN A 72 -17.40 -11.76 -27.77
CA GLN A 72 -17.05 -10.37 -28.00
C GLN A 72 -15.55 -10.13 -27.79
N TYR A 73 -14.96 -9.36 -28.71
CA TYR A 73 -13.55 -8.98 -28.65
C TYR A 73 -13.28 -7.95 -27.54
N ASN A 74 -12.27 -8.22 -26.72
CA ASN A 74 -11.81 -7.38 -25.61
C ASN A 74 -10.39 -6.87 -25.91
N GLY A 75 -10.31 -5.68 -26.48
CA GLY A 75 -9.06 -4.99 -26.75
C GLY A 75 -9.28 -3.53 -27.10
N PHE A 76 -8.87 -2.63 -26.20
CA PHE A 76 -9.17 -1.21 -26.29
C PHE A 76 -7.90 -0.35 -26.26
N GLN A 77 -7.94 0.78 -26.95
CA GLN A 77 -6.96 1.85 -26.87
C GLN A 77 -7.25 2.74 -25.64
N GLU A 78 -6.35 3.65 -25.30
CA GLU A 78 -6.53 4.55 -24.15
C GLU A 78 -7.73 5.50 -24.30
N ASN A 79 -8.13 5.79 -25.54
CA ASN A 79 -9.32 6.60 -25.86
C ASN A 79 -10.65 5.80 -25.79
N GLY A 80 -10.59 4.49 -25.56
CA GLY A 80 -11.76 3.61 -25.50
C GLY A 80 -12.15 2.95 -26.82
N ASP A 81 -11.51 3.28 -27.94
CA ASP A 81 -11.74 2.60 -29.22
C ASP A 81 -11.15 1.20 -29.24
N TYR A 82 -11.59 0.36 -30.17
CA TYR A 82 -10.93 -0.92 -30.41
C TYR A 82 -9.48 -0.71 -30.87
N ASN A 83 -8.58 -1.56 -30.38
CA ASN A 83 -7.18 -1.57 -30.81
C ASN A 83 -6.93 -2.34 -32.11
N LYS A 84 -8.01 -2.83 -32.74
CA LYS A 84 -8.01 -3.40 -34.08
C LYS A 84 -9.30 -2.98 -34.79
N PRO A 85 -9.28 -2.85 -36.13
CA PRO A 85 -10.53 -2.68 -36.88
C PRO A 85 -11.41 -3.90 -36.69
N ILE A 86 -12.72 -3.69 -36.53
CA ILE A 86 -13.72 -4.77 -36.49
C ILE A 86 -14.59 -4.65 -37.75
N PRO A 87 -14.29 -5.42 -38.82
CA PRO A 87 -15.00 -5.34 -40.10
C PRO A 87 -16.52 -5.49 -40.01
N ALA A 88 -17.00 -6.35 -39.09
CA ALA A 88 -18.42 -6.55 -38.86
C ALA A 88 -19.16 -5.26 -38.45
N GLN A 89 -18.48 -4.25 -37.90
CA GLN A 89 -19.13 -2.98 -37.53
C GLN A 89 -19.59 -2.14 -38.72
N TYR A 90 -18.96 -2.30 -39.89
CA TYR A 90 -19.27 -1.50 -41.09
C TYR A 90 -19.66 -2.34 -42.30
N LEU A 91 -19.40 -3.65 -42.28
CA LEU A 91 -19.81 -4.60 -43.32
C LEU A 91 -20.92 -5.49 -42.79
N GLU A 92 -22.15 -5.17 -43.17
CA GLU A 92 -23.35 -5.90 -42.71
C GLU A 92 -23.29 -7.40 -42.99
N HIS A 93 -22.72 -7.81 -44.13
CA HIS A 93 -22.58 -9.22 -44.50
C HIS A 93 -21.61 -10.02 -43.60
N LEU A 94 -20.83 -9.34 -42.75
CA LEU A 94 -19.97 -9.97 -41.75
C LEU A 94 -20.64 -10.05 -40.37
N ASN A 95 -21.82 -9.45 -40.18
CA ASN A 95 -22.61 -9.65 -38.97
C ASN A 95 -23.14 -11.09 -38.98
N HIS A 96 -22.85 -11.82 -37.90
CA HIS A 96 -23.47 -13.11 -37.69
C HIS A 96 -24.98 -12.90 -37.53
N VAL A 97 -25.78 -13.70 -38.23
CA VAL A 97 -27.23 -13.71 -38.04
C VAL A 97 -27.48 -14.22 -36.62
N VAL A 98 -27.99 -13.37 -35.75
CA VAL A 98 -28.51 -13.77 -34.44
C VAL A 98 -29.79 -14.57 -34.68
N THR A 99 -29.62 -15.83 -35.09
CA THR A 99 -30.67 -16.83 -34.93
C THR A 99 -30.79 -17.00 -33.42
N ASN A 100 -32.00 -16.91 -32.84
CA ASN A 100 -32.26 -17.08 -31.41
C ASN A 100 -31.88 -18.50 -30.92
N ALA A 101 -30.62 -18.89 -31.02
CA ALA A 101 -30.08 -20.15 -30.57
C ALA A 101 -29.79 -20.01 -29.08
N ALA A 102 -30.70 -20.60 -28.29
CA ALA A 102 -30.63 -20.97 -26.89
C ALA A 102 -29.40 -20.45 -26.11
N SER A 103 -29.65 -19.44 -25.26
CA SER A 103 -28.73 -19.04 -24.20
C SER A 103 -28.49 -20.23 -23.26
N PHE A 104 -27.28 -20.79 -23.29
CA PHE A 104 -26.75 -21.64 -22.22
C PHE A 104 -26.44 -20.78 -21.00
N CYS A 105 -27.46 -20.33 -20.29
CA CYS A 105 -27.38 -19.75 -18.95
C CYS A 105 -28.79 -19.80 -18.34
N ASP A 106 -29.08 -20.85 -17.57
CA ASP A 106 -30.22 -20.92 -16.66
C ASP A 106 -30.05 -19.90 -15.53
N GLY A 107 -30.35 -18.64 -15.83
CA GLY A 107 -30.70 -17.61 -14.87
C GLY A 107 -32.16 -17.19 -15.12
N PRO A 108 -32.90 -16.72 -14.11
CA PRO A 108 -34.22 -16.16 -14.35
C PRO A 108 -34.06 -15.02 -15.36
N GLN A 109 -34.54 -15.22 -16.59
CA GLN A 109 -34.49 -14.20 -17.63
C GLN A 109 -35.01 -12.89 -17.04
N PRO A 110 -34.30 -11.75 -17.25
CA PRO A 110 -34.90 -10.46 -16.96
C PRO A 110 -36.21 -10.40 -17.73
N GLN A 111 -37.30 -10.18 -16.99
CA GLN A 111 -38.65 -9.97 -17.50
C GLN A 111 -38.59 -9.25 -18.85
N GLN A 112 -39.17 -9.91 -19.86
CA GLN A 112 -39.37 -9.42 -21.22
C GLN A 112 -39.50 -7.89 -21.24
N TRP A 113 -38.63 -7.23 -21.99
CA TRP A 113 -38.56 -5.77 -22.06
C TRP A 113 -39.97 -5.24 -22.35
N VAL A 114 -40.53 -4.46 -21.42
CA VAL A 114 -41.86 -3.88 -21.61
C VAL A 114 -41.75 -2.90 -22.77
N SER A 115 -42.27 -3.32 -23.92
CA SER A 115 -42.31 -2.49 -25.11
C SER A 115 -43.03 -1.18 -24.81
N SER A 116 -42.53 -0.08 -25.37
CA SER A 116 -43.20 1.23 -25.32
C SER A 116 -44.65 1.17 -25.83
N GLN A 117 -44.97 0.15 -26.67
CA GLN A 117 -46.32 -0.15 -27.15
C GLN A 117 -47.30 -0.54 -26.04
N VAL A 118 -46.80 -1.09 -24.92
CA VAL A 118 -47.61 -1.51 -23.77
C VAL A 118 -47.71 -0.40 -22.72
N LEU A 119 -46.69 0.46 -22.62
CA LEU A 119 -46.59 1.50 -21.59
C LEU A 119 -47.27 2.83 -21.98
N LEU A 120 -47.29 3.16 -23.27
CA LEU A 120 -47.76 4.46 -23.77
C LEU A 120 -49.10 4.34 -24.49
N CYS A 121 -49.92 5.39 -24.44
CA CYS A 121 -51.10 5.48 -25.29
C CYS A 121 -50.71 5.54 -26.77
N LYS A 122 -51.60 5.12 -27.68
CA LYS A 122 -51.33 5.05 -29.13
C LYS A 122 -50.74 6.35 -29.70
N LYS A 123 -51.28 7.51 -29.29
CA LYS A 123 -50.80 8.83 -29.71
C LYS A 123 -49.36 9.08 -29.24
N CYS A 124 -49.08 8.88 -27.95
CA CYS A 124 -47.74 9.09 -27.40
C CYS A 124 -46.72 8.11 -27.99
N ASN A 125 -47.10 6.86 -28.25
CA ASN A 125 -46.23 5.88 -28.89
C ASN A 125 -45.88 6.28 -30.34
N SER A 126 -46.87 6.72 -31.12
CA SER A 126 -46.63 7.28 -32.46
C SER A 126 -45.71 8.51 -32.40
N HIS A 127 -45.93 9.42 -31.45
CA HIS A 127 -45.06 10.58 -31.24
C HIS A 127 -43.61 10.19 -30.91
N GLN A 128 -43.38 9.18 -30.05
CA GLN A 128 -42.03 8.69 -29.76
C GLN A 128 -41.36 8.11 -31.01
N THR A 129 -42.11 7.37 -31.83
CA THR A 129 -41.59 6.83 -33.11
C THR A 129 -41.21 7.96 -34.07
N THR A 130 -42.04 8.98 -34.21
CA THR A 130 -41.74 10.16 -35.04
C THR A 130 -40.54 10.93 -34.53
N LYS A 131 -40.44 11.13 -33.22
CA LYS A 131 -39.29 11.80 -32.59
C LYS A 131 -37.98 11.07 -32.92
N ILE A 132 -37.95 9.75 -32.81
CA ILE A 132 -36.75 8.95 -33.15
C ILE A 132 -36.42 9.08 -34.63
N LYS A 133 -37.40 8.97 -35.53
CA LYS A 133 -37.19 9.14 -36.98
C LYS A 133 -36.62 10.51 -37.33
N GLN A 134 -37.12 11.57 -36.68
CA GLN A 134 -36.64 12.93 -36.90
C GLN A 134 -35.23 13.14 -36.35
N LEU A 135 -34.91 12.62 -35.16
CA LEU A 135 -33.54 12.65 -34.63
C LEU A 135 -32.56 11.89 -35.53
N ALA A 136 -32.95 10.72 -36.03
CA ALA A 136 -32.10 9.91 -36.91
C ALA A 136 -31.90 10.50 -38.31
N SER A 137 -32.77 11.42 -38.73
CA SER A 137 -32.67 12.15 -40.00
C SER A 137 -32.11 13.56 -39.84
N PHE A 138 -31.62 13.91 -38.65
CA PHE A 138 -30.98 15.19 -38.43
C PHE A 138 -29.70 15.30 -39.27
N ALA A 139 -29.54 16.43 -39.94
CA ALA A 139 -28.33 16.82 -40.64
C ALA A 139 -27.95 18.23 -40.17
N PRO A 140 -26.71 18.44 -39.68
CA PRO A 140 -26.26 19.75 -39.23
C PRO A 140 -26.20 20.74 -40.40
N ARG A 141 -26.42 22.02 -40.12
CA ARG A 141 -26.20 23.10 -41.09
C ARG A 141 -24.71 23.43 -41.18
N GLU A 142 -24.02 23.43 -40.04
CA GLU A 142 -22.58 23.60 -39.94
C GLU A 142 -21.98 22.43 -39.14
N GLU A 143 -21.13 21.60 -39.76
CA GLU A 143 -20.49 20.44 -39.11
C GLU A 143 -19.71 20.83 -37.83
N GLY A 144 -19.08 22.01 -37.82
CA GLY A 144 -18.36 22.53 -36.64
C GLY A 144 -19.24 22.90 -35.45
N LYS A 145 -20.58 22.93 -35.61
CA LYS A 145 -21.57 23.23 -34.56
C LYS A 145 -22.55 22.08 -34.35
N TYR A 146 -22.21 20.87 -34.80
CA TYR A 146 -23.09 19.71 -34.73
C TYR A 146 -23.70 19.53 -33.32
N ASP A 147 -22.87 19.55 -32.27
CA ASP A 147 -23.27 19.31 -30.88
C ASP A 147 -24.31 20.35 -30.38
N GLU A 148 -24.13 21.62 -30.73
CA GLU A 148 -25.08 22.68 -30.35
C GLU A 148 -26.39 22.55 -31.12
N GLU A 149 -26.31 22.32 -32.43
CA GLU A 149 -27.49 22.21 -33.29
C GLU A 149 -28.34 20.98 -32.96
N ILE A 150 -27.72 19.83 -32.70
CA ILE A 150 -28.43 18.60 -32.35
C ILE A 150 -29.14 18.73 -31.00
N GLU A 151 -28.53 19.39 -30.01
CA GLU A 151 -29.15 19.58 -28.70
C GLU A 151 -30.34 20.54 -28.76
N VAL A 152 -30.23 21.65 -29.52
CA VAL A 152 -31.37 22.55 -29.76
C VAL A 152 -32.50 21.82 -30.49
N TYR A 153 -32.18 21.05 -31.53
CA TYR A 153 -33.15 20.27 -32.28
C TYR A 153 -33.84 19.21 -31.40
N ARG A 154 -33.06 18.48 -30.60
CA ARG A 154 -33.56 17.51 -29.63
C ARG A 154 -34.51 18.15 -28.63
N HIS A 155 -34.17 19.32 -28.10
CA HIS A 155 -35.04 20.05 -27.16
C HIS A 155 -36.37 20.44 -27.81
N HIS A 156 -36.32 20.96 -29.03
CA HIS A 156 -37.52 21.27 -29.81
C HIS A 156 -38.42 20.04 -30.00
N LEU A 157 -37.85 18.89 -30.37
CA LEU A 157 -38.61 17.65 -30.51
C LEU A 157 -39.18 17.13 -29.19
N GLU A 158 -38.47 17.31 -28.07
CA GLU A 158 -38.98 17.00 -26.73
C GLU A 158 -40.22 17.82 -26.37
N GLN A 159 -40.25 19.11 -26.71
CA GLN A 159 -41.41 19.97 -26.45
C GLN A 159 -42.58 19.66 -27.37
N MET A 160 -42.31 19.49 -28.67
CA MET A 160 -43.34 19.24 -29.68
C MET A 160 -44.02 17.88 -29.50
N TYR A 161 -43.24 16.84 -29.17
CA TYR A 161 -43.72 15.47 -28.99
C TYR A 161 -43.77 15.03 -27.52
N LYS A 162 -44.11 15.95 -26.62
CA LYS A 162 -44.25 15.66 -25.19
C LYS A 162 -45.27 14.55 -24.92
N LEU A 163 -44.99 13.73 -23.90
CA LEU A 163 -45.92 12.73 -23.41
C LEU A 163 -47.13 13.41 -22.74
N CYS A 164 -48.30 12.77 -22.80
CA CYS A 164 -49.41 13.19 -21.97
C CYS A 164 -49.13 12.85 -20.49
N ARG A 165 -49.76 13.58 -19.56
CA ARG A 165 -49.53 13.42 -18.11
C ARG A 165 -49.62 11.95 -17.62
N PRO A 166 -50.63 11.15 -18.03
CA PRO A 166 -50.69 9.74 -17.62
C PRO A 166 -49.51 8.90 -18.13
N CYS A 167 -49.12 9.06 -19.40
CA CYS A 167 -47.99 8.33 -19.98
C CYS A 167 -46.66 8.75 -19.35
N GLN A 168 -46.48 10.03 -19.04
CA GLN A 168 -45.30 10.51 -18.34
C GLN A 168 -45.17 9.88 -16.94
N ALA A 169 -46.25 9.87 -16.16
CA ALA A 169 -46.25 9.23 -14.84
C ALA A 169 -45.97 7.72 -14.92
N ALA A 170 -46.52 7.03 -15.94
CA ALA A 170 -46.27 5.61 -16.17
C ALA A 170 -44.79 5.32 -16.48
N VAL A 171 -44.17 6.13 -17.34
CA VAL A 171 -42.73 6.04 -17.67
C VAL A 171 -41.86 6.28 -16.45
N GLU A 172 -42.12 7.35 -15.70
CA GLU A 172 -41.36 7.68 -14.48
C GLU A 172 -41.47 6.57 -13.42
N TYR A 173 -42.68 6.03 -13.22
CA TYR A 173 -42.89 4.89 -12.33
C TYR A 173 -42.11 3.65 -12.79
N TYR A 174 -42.18 3.32 -14.08
CA TYR A 174 -41.53 2.13 -14.63
C TYR A 174 -40.00 2.24 -14.57
N ILE A 175 -39.43 3.39 -14.94
CA ILE A 175 -37.98 3.65 -14.79
C ILE A 175 -37.56 3.55 -13.33
N LYS A 176 -38.31 4.15 -12.41
CA LYS A 176 -38.02 4.06 -10.97
C LYS A 176 -38.07 2.61 -10.47
N HIS A 177 -39.04 1.83 -10.93
CA HIS A 177 -39.17 0.41 -10.61
C HIS A 177 -37.97 -0.38 -11.15
N GLN A 178 -37.64 -0.25 -12.43
CA GLN A 178 -36.48 -0.91 -13.03
C GLN A 178 -35.16 -0.53 -12.34
N ASN A 179 -34.96 0.77 -12.05
CA ASN A 179 -33.77 1.24 -11.33
C ASN A 179 -33.64 0.61 -9.94
N ARG A 180 -34.76 0.38 -9.24
CA ARG A 180 -34.75 -0.32 -7.94
C ARG A 180 -34.33 -1.78 -8.11
N GLN A 181 -34.86 -2.47 -9.12
CA GLN A 181 -34.52 -3.87 -9.41
C GLN A 181 -33.04 -4.01 -9.82
N LEU A 182 -32.56 -3.15 -10.73
CA LEU A 182 -31.15 -3.13 -11.16
C LEU A 182 -30.20 -2.83 -10.00
N ARG A 183 -30.53 -1.88 -9.13
CA ARG A 183 -29.73 -1.61 -7.92
C ARG A 183 -29.61 -2.83 -7.02
N ALA A 184 -30.70 -3.58 -6.82
CA ALA A 184 -30.67 -4.80 -6.03
C ALA A 184 -29.75 -5.87 -6.66
N LEU A 185 -29.82 -6.06 -7.98
CA LEU A 185 -28.95 -6.99 -8.73
C LEU A 185 -27.47 -6.56 -8.73
N LEU A 186 -27.19 -5.27 -8.88
CA LEU A 186 -25.82 -4.76 -8.84
C LEU A 186 -25.20 -4.95 -7.45
N VAL A 187 -25.98 -4.74 -6.39
CA VAL A 187 -25.54 -4.97 -5.02
C VAL A 187 -25.26 -6.45 -4.78
N SER A 188 -26.14 -7.37 -5.21
CA SER A 188 -25.89 -8.81 -5.07
C SER A 188 -24.67 -9.27 -5.86
N HIS A 189 -24.45 -8.74 -7.06
CA HIS A 189 -23.26 -9.01 -7.85
C HIS A 189 -21.97 -8.53 -7.17
N GLN A 190 -22.00 -7.34 -6.55
CA GLN A 190 -20.86 -6.84 -5.76
C GLN A 190 -20.54 -7.73 -4.56
N PHE A 191 -21.57 -8.26 -3.88
CA PHE A 191 -21.37 -9.21 -2.79
C PHE A 191 -20.74 -10.52 -3.27
N LYS A 192 -21.25 -11.11 -4.36
CA LYS A 192 -20.72 -12.34 -4.94
C LYS A 192 -19.26 -12.18 -5.39
N ARG A 193 -18.92 -11.07 -6.03
CA ARG A 193 -17.54 -10.74 -6.42
C ARG A 193 -16.60 -10.60 -5.22
N ARG A 194 -17.08 -9.98 -4.14
CA ARG A 194 -16.28 -9.85 -2.91
C ARG A 194 -16.02 -11.20 -2.25
N GLU A 195 -16.94 -12.14 -2.38
CA GLU A 195 -16.77 -13.50 -1.86
C GLU A 195 -15.75 -14.29 -2.69
N THR A 196 -15.83 -14.23 -4.03
CA THR A 196 -14.82 -14.86 -4.91
C THR A 196 -13.42 -14.29 -4.69
N ASP A 197 -13.28 -12.97 -4.51
CA ASP A 197 -12.00 -12.33 -4.21
C ASP A 197 -11.42 -12.79 -2.86
N LYS A 198 -12.26 -13.01 -1.85
CA LYS A 198 -11.83 -13.55 -0.55
C LYS A 198 -11.32 -14.98 -0.70
N THR A 199 -12.05 -15.83 -1.42
CA THR A 199 -11.67 -17.23 -1.64
C THR A 199 -10.39 -17.34 -2.48
N TYR A 200 -10.23 -16.48 -3.49
CA TYR A 200 -9.00 -16.35 -4.28
C TYR A 200 -7.83 -15.91 -3.38
N MET A 201 -7.97 -14.84 -2.60
CA MET A 201 -6.92 -14.38 -1.67
C MET A 201 -6.55 -15.44 -0.62
N GLN A 202 -7.50 -16.27 -0.19
CA GLN A 202 -7.29 -17.36 0.76
C GLN A 202 -6.53 -18.54 0.13
N SER A 203 -6.73 -18.81 -1.17
CA SER A 203 -6.01 -19.84 -1.93
C SER A 203 -4.56 -19.46 -2.23
N PHE A 204 -4.26 -18.17 -2.50
CA PHE A 204 -2.87 -17.69 -2.69
C PHE A 204 -2.09 -17.51 -1.38
N CYS A 205 -2.76 -17.61 -0.22
CA CYS A 205 -2.17 -17.43 1.10
C CYS A 205 -2.41 -18.65 1.99
N SER A 206 -1.91 -19.82 1.59
CA SER A 206 -1.87 -21.03 2.44
C SER A 206 -0.85 -20.94 3.59
N SER A 207 -0.53 -19.74 4.10
CA SER A 207 0.20 -19.58 5.36
C SER A 207 -0.52 -18.54 6.22
N PRO A 208 -1.50 -18.95 7.03
CA PRO A 208 -2.24 -18.03 7.86
C PRO A 208 -1.37 -17.64 9.08
N VAL A 209 -1.43 -16.36 9.45
CA VAL A 209 -1.08 -15.79 10.78
C VAL A 209 0.37 -15.30 11.05
N THR A 210 1.44 -15.79 10.41
CA THR A 210 2.82 -15.38 10.83
C THR A 210 3.35 -14.07 10.22
N ALA A 211 3.01 -13.74 8.96
CA ALA A 211 3.56 -12.59 8.26
C ALA A 211 3.32 -11.20 8.91
N PRO A 212 2.12 -10.86 9.46
CA PRO A 212 1.94 -9.56 10.10
C PRO A 212 2.67 -9.45 11.46
N ALA A 213 2.74 -10.55 12.23
CA ALA A 213 3.43 -10.57 13.51
C ALA A 213 4.95 -10.45 13.34
N GLN A 214 5.52 -11.13 12.34
CA GLN A 214 6.95 -11.04 12.01
C GLN A 214 7.36 -9.61 11.61
N VAL A 215 6.55 -8.91 10.81
CA VAL A 215 6.83 -7.51 10.43
C VAL A 215 6.75 -6.57 11.64
N ILE A 216 5.82 -6.81 12.56
CA ILE A 216 5.71 -6.03 13.80
C ILE A 216 6.94 -6.28 14.69
N LEU A 217 7.33 -7.55 14.86
CA LEU A 217 8.51 -7.93 15.65
C LEU A 217 9.79 -7.29 15.09
N LEU A 218 9.99 -7.31 13.76
CA LEU A 218 11.15 -6.69 13.13
C LEU A 218 11.19 -5.16 13.33
N ARG A 219 10.04 -4.48 13.32
CA ARG A 219 9.98 -3.04 13.62
C ARG A 219 10.32 -2.73 15.07
N PHE A 220 9.85 -3.56 16.01
CA PHE A 220 10.23 -3.42 17.42
C PHE A 220 11.73 -3.68 17.61
N LEU A 221 12.28 -4.69 16.96
CA LEU A 221 13.71 -5.01 17.04
C LEU A 221 14.58 -3.88 16.48
N ALA A 222 14.21 -3.29 15.33
CA ALA A 222 14.90 -2.11 14.80
C ALA A 222 14.85 -0.92 15.76
N PHE A 223 13.71 -0.69 16.44
CA PHE A 223 13.61 0.35 17.47
C PHE A 223 14.56 0.08 18.66
N LEU A 224 14.63 -1.16 19.14
CA LEU A 224 15.53 -1.52 20.25
C LEU A 224 17.01 -1.33 19.88
N ILE A 225 17.41 -1.69 18.65
CA ILE A 225 18.77 -1.44 18.15
C ILE A 225 19.07 0.07 18.11
N CYS A 226 18.12 0.89 17.64
CA CYS A 226 18.30 2.34 17.66
C CYS A 226 18.42 2.88 19.08
N SER A 227 17.55 2.42 19.99
CA SER A 227 17.56 2.81 21.39
C SER A 227 18.91 2.49 22.05
N PHE A 228 19.48 1.32 21.77
CA PHE A 228 20.82 0.95 22.23
C PHE A 228 21.88 1.96 21.74
N LEU A 229 21.88 2.31 20.45
CA LEU A 229 22.82 3.30 19.90
C LEU A 229 22.67 4.67 20.57
N LEU A 230 21.44 5.11 20.83
CA LEU A 230 21.17 6.38 21.52
C LEU A 230 21.72 6.36 22.96
N VAL A 231 21.53 5.26 23.69
CA VAL A 231 22.09 5.10 25.05
C VAL A 231 23.63 5.08 24.99
N THR A 232 24.24 4.36 24.03
CA THR A 232 25.71 4.39 23.89
C THR A 232 26.25 5.78 23.57
N ALA A 233 25.51 6.59 22.81
CA ALA A 233 25.90 7.96 22.50
C ALA A 233 25.74 8.92 23.70
N LEU A 234 24.78 8.65 24.61
CA LEU A 234 24.57 9.44 25.83
C LEU A 234 25.58 9.12 26.94
N TYR A 235 25.92 7.84 27.11
CA TYR A 235 26.79 7.38 28.21
C TYR A 235 28.28 7.30 27.83
N GLY A 236 28.62 7.41 26.54
CA GLY A 236 30.02 7.35 26.09
C GLY A 236 30.70 6.08 26.58
N SER A 237 31.87 6.19 27.23
CA SER A 237 32.62 5.06 27.81
C SER A 237 32.11 4.58 29.18
N GLY A 238 31.06 5.19 29.72
CA GLY A 238 30.47 4.78 31.00
C GLY A 238 29.54 3.57 30.84
N HIS A 239 29.64 2.59 31.74
CA HIS A 239 28.67 1.49 31.77
C HIS A 239 27.41 1.97 32.53
N PRO A 240 26.21 1.93 31.91
CA PRO A 240 24.96 2.24 32.62
C PRO A 240 24.70 1.26 33.79
N PHE A 241 25.36 0.10 33.77
CA PHE A 241 25.27 -0.96 34.77
C PHE A 241 26.25 -0.82 35.95
N LEU A 242 27.31 0.02 35.84
CA LEU A 242 28.36 0.17 36.88
C LEU A 242 28.44 1.57 37.49
N ALA A 243 27.60 2.52 37.04
CA ALA A 243 27.58 3.91 37.50
C ALA A 243 27.23 4.09 39.01
N ALA A 244 27.06 3.00 39.76
CA ALA A 244 26.74 2.98 41.19
C ALA A 244 27.96 2.89 42.14
N SER A 245 29.21 2.94 41.66
CA SER A 245 30.39 2.67 42.52
C SER A 245 31.36 3.84 42.77
N TRP A 246 31.10 5.05 42.27
CA TRP A 246 31.91 6.25 42.55
C TRP A 246 31.01 7.31 43.19
N THR A 247 31.01 7.50 44.51
CA THR A 247 31.94 8.35 45.29
C THR A 247 31.65 8.14 46.79
N PRO A 248 32.66 8.09 47.70
CA PRO A 248 33.24 9.33 48.23
C PRO A 248 34.73 9.19 48.64
N ALA A 249 35.64 9.84 47.90
CA ALA A 249 37.03 9.98 48.32
C ALA A 249 37.54 11.41 48.08
N LEU A 250 36.87 12.38 48.69
CA LEU A 250 37.45 13.71 48.99
C LEU A 250 37.02 14.16 50.39
N LEU A 251 37.40 13.36 51.39
CA LEU A 251 37.55 13.79 52.78
C LEU A 251 38.96 13.42 53.24
N ALA A 252 39.97 14.13 52.76
CA ALA A 252 41.32 14.10 53.33
C ALA A 252 42.11 15.36 52.95
N GLY A 253 42.26 16.27 53.93
CA GLY A 253 43.43 17.16 54.04
C GLY A 253 43.25 18.63 53.68
N GLY A 254 43.33 19.51 54.70
CA GLY A 254 43.76 20.91 54.52
C GLY A 254 42.99 21.97 55.31
N ASN A 255 43.43 22.25 56.53
CA ASN A 255 43.07 23.44 57.34
C ASN A 255 43.44 24.75 56.59
N VAL A 256 42.54 25.73 56.51
CA VAL A 256 42.77 27.18 56.77
C VAL A 256 41.42 27.86 57.05
N SER A 257 41.44 28.78 58.02
CA SER A 257 40.34 29.50 58.65
C SER A 257 39.63 30.56 57.79
N SER A 258 38.38 30.83 58.20
CA SER A 258 37.66 32.12 58.33
C SER A 258 36.67 32.64 57.27
N SER A 259 35.44 32.81 57.79
CA SER A 259 34.42 33.85 57.59
C SER A 259 33.50 33.84 56.35
N GLY A 260 32.18 33.78 56.63
CA GLY A 260 31.14 34.23 55.70
C GLY A 260 29.83 33.44 55.78
N THR A 261 28.95 33.85 56.69
CA THR A 261 27.47 33.91 56.62
C THR A 261 26.70 33.03 55.62
N SER A 262 25.80 32.23 56.21
CA SER A 262 24.48 31.80 55.76
C SER A 262 23.93 32.41 54.46
N ASP A 263 23.48 31.55 53.54
CA ASP A 263 22.10 31.61 53.05
C ASP A 263 21.63 30.29 52.46
N SER A 264 20.39 29.96 52.82
CA SER A 264 19.61 28.79 52.47
C SER A 264 19.19 28.76 51.00
N SER A 265 19.35 27.62 50.33
CA SER A 265 18.53 27.27 49.17
C SER A 265 18.22 25.77 49.16
N ASN A 266 16.94 25.46 49.01
CA ASN A 266 16.38 24.13 48.95
C ASN A 266 16.81 23.43 47.65
N THR A 267 17.55 22.32 47.77
CA THR A 267 17.75 21.39 46.66
C THR A 267 16.55 20.44 46.58
N THR A 268 15.67 20.67 45.61
CA THR A 268 14.76 19.62 45.12
C THR A 268 15.61 18.58 44.40
N ALA A 269 15.82 17.43 45.06
CA ALA A 269 16.42 16.25 44.45
C ALA A 269 15.41 15.59 43.50
N ASP A 270 15.86 15.29 42.28
CA ASP A 270 15.11 14.54 41.27
C ASP A 270 14.74 13.13 41.77
N PRO A 271 13.48 12.68 41.68
CA PRO A 271 13.07 11.36 42.14
C PRO A 271 13.28 10.21 41.13
N GLU A 272 13.73 10.48 39.90
CA GLU A 272 13.76 9.45 38.83
C GLU A 272 15.05 8.61 38.77
N ALA A 273 16.15 9.06 39.38
CA ALA A 273 17.42 8.33 39.33
C ALA A 273 17.49 7.12 40.29
N LEU A 274 16.53 6.97 41.22
CA LEU A 274 16.60 6.01 42.32
C LEU A 274 15.87 4.66 42.08
N ASP A 275 15.04 4.55 41.04
CA ASP A 275 14.16 3.37 40.84
C ASP A 275 14.78 2.29 39.92
N TRP A 276 15.56 2.69 38.91
CA TRP A 276 16.25 1.75 38.02
C TRP A 276 17.38 0.97 38.69
N GLN A 277 18.05 1.59 39.67
CA GLN A 277 19.09 0.94 40.46
C GLN A 277 18.52 -0.20 41.29
N GLN A 278 17.32 -0.01 41.85
CA GLN A 278 16.60 -1.02 42.62
C GLN A 278 16.15 -2.21 41.74
N LEU A 279 15.82 -1.95 40.48
CA LEU A 279 15.47 -2.99 39.51
C LEU A 279 16.68 -3.82 39.04
N LEU A 280 17.86 -3.20 38.89
CA LEU A 280 19.10 -3.89 38.53
C LEU A 280 19.58 -4.84 39.64
N HIS A 281 19.34 -4.49 40.91
CA HIS A 281 19.64 -5.36 42.05
C HIS A 281 18.73 -6.60 42.16
N LEU A 282 17.61 -6.65 41.42
CA LEU A 282 16.74 -7.82 41.32
C LEU A 282 17.18 -8.82 40.24
N LEU A 283 18.14 -8.43 39.39
CA LEU A 283 18.66 -9.29 38.34
C LEU A 283 19.77 -10.21 38.90
N PRO A 284 19.78 -11.50 38.56
CA PRO A 284 20.87 -12.39 38.94
C PRO A 284 22.23 -11.91 38.41
N GLU A 285 23.29 -12.06 39.20
CA GLU A 285 24.65 -11.60 38.86
C GLU A 285 25.14 -12.15 37.51
N HIS A 286 24.80 -13.41 37.19
CA HIS A 286 25.14 -14.03 35.90
C HIS A 286 24.46 -13.37 34.67
N VAL A 287 23.29 -12.77 34.86
CA VAL A 287 22.60 -12.02 33.78
C VAL A 287 23.26 -10.67 33.62
N LEU A 288 23.64 -10.02 34.72
CA LEU A 288 24.32 -8.73 34.70
C LEU A 288 25.68 -8.83 33.99
N GLU A 289 26.47 -9.87 34.28
CA GLU A 289 27.74 -10.15 33.59
C GLU A 289 27.52 -10.32 32.06
N LYS A 290 26.50 -11.08 31.66
CA LYS A 290 26.17 -11.27 30.23
C LYS A 290 25.69 -9.98 29.56
N LEU A 291 24.99 -9.12 30.28
CA LEU A 291 24.56 -7.81 29.78
C LEU A 291 25.74 -6.85 29.64
N CYS A 292 26.70 -6.85 30.57
CA CYS A 292 27.93 -6.08 30.46
C CYS A 292 28.79 -6.56 29.28
N GLU A 293 29.00 -7.88 29.13
CA GLU A 293 29.70 -8.44 27.97
C GLU A 293 29.03 -8.04 26.64
N ALA A 294 27.70 -8.09 26.58
CA ALA A 294 26.94 -7.70 25.39
C ALA A 294 27.00 -6.19 25.11
N TRP A 295 27.02 -5.36 26.16
CA TRP A 295 27.19 -3.91 26.08
C TRP A 295 28.56 -3.55 25.49
N ASP A 296 29.63 -4.14 26.02
CA ASP A 296 31.01 -3.90 25.58
C ASP A 296 31.23 -4.38 24.15
N PHE A 297 30.61 -5.51 23.79
CA PHE A 297 30.61 -6.01 22.43
C PHE A 297 29.88 -5.06 21.47
N GLY A 298 28.71 -4.54 21.85
CA GLY A 298 27.95 -3.61 21.03
C GLY A 298 28.63 -2.24 20.89
N GLN A 299 29.29 -1.77 21.95
CA GLN A 299 30.04 -0.52 21.96
C GLN A 299 31.31 -0.60 21.09
N SER A 300 32.04 -1.72 21.15
CA SER A 300 33.22 -1.94 20.29
C SER A 300 32.87 -2.11 18.80
N HIS A 301 31.63 -2.53 18.49
CA HIS A 301 31.19 -2.85 17.12
C HIS A 301 29.96 -2.04 16.67
N GLN A 302 29.91 -0.74 16.95
CA GLN A 302 28.79 0.15 16.56
C GLN A 302 28.43 0.05 15.06
N MET A 303 29.41 -0.09 14.17
CA MET A 303 29.19 -0.31 12.73
C MET A 303 28.30 -1.52 12.42
N VAL A 304 28.53 -2.62 13.13
CA VAL A 304 27.80 -3.89 12.95
C VAL A 304 26.38 -3.74 13.46
N VAL A 305 26.22 -3.06 14.61
CA VAL A 305 24.91 -2.75 15.20
C VAL A 305 24.07 -1.90 14.24
N VAL A 306 24.67 -0.88 13.62
CA VAL A 306 24.01 -0.01 12.65
C VAL A 306 23.61 -0.76 11.37
N ALA A 307 24.51 -1.59 10.83
CA ALA A 307 24.22 -2.42 9.66
C ALA A 307 23.10 -3.43 9.94
N LEU A 308 23.05 -4.00 11.14
CA LEU A 308 21.98 -4.91 11.58
C LEU A 308 20.63 -4.16 11.68
N GLY A 309 20.63 -2.94 12.22
CA GLY A 309 19.46 -2.07 12.24
C GLY A 309 18.90 -1.78 10.84
N LEU A 310 19.78 -1.39 9.90
CA LEU A 310 19.38 -1.18 8.50
C LEU A 310 18.79 -2.45 7.87
N LEU A 311 19.45 -3.60 8.06
CA LEU A 311 19.03 -4.88 7.49
C LEU A 311 17.65 -5.31 8.02
N THR A 312 17.40 -5.13 9.32
CA THR A 312 16.11 -5.47 9.93
C THR A 312 14.98 -4.58 9.39
N CYS A 313 15.24 -3.29 9.13
CA CYS A 313 14.31 -2.40 8.43
C CYS A 313 14.03 -2.84 6.99
N LEU A 314 15.06 -3.19 6.21
CA LEU A 314 14.90 -3.67 4.83
C LEU A 314 14.10 -4.99 4.78
N LEU A 315 14.36 -5.93 5.70
CA LEU A 315 13.63 -7.19 5.81
C LEU A 315 12.15 -6.94 6.18
N ALA A 316 11.88 -6.02 7.10
CA ALA A 316 10.51 -5.63 7.44
C ALA A 316 9.75 -5.07 6.22
N MET A 317 10.41 -4.26 5.39
CA MET A 317 9.82 -3.73 4.15
C MET A 317 9.53 -4.80 3.11
N LEU A 318 10.47 -5.74 2.91
CA LEU A 318 10.31 -6.84 1.96
C LEU A 318 9.17 -7.78 2.36
N LEU A 319 9.05 -8.10 3.65
CA LEU A 319 7.99 -8.95 4.20
C LEU A 319 6.62 -8.26 4.25
N ALA A 320 6.57 -6.94 4.42
CA ALA A 320 5.31 -6.17 4.39
C ALA A 320 4.65 -6.18 3.00
N GLY A 321 5.44 -6.32 1.93
CA GLY A 321 4.98 -6.34 0.54
C GLY A 321 4.48 -4.98 0.01
N ARG A 322 4.25 -4.89 -1.31
CA ARG A 322 3.86 -3.63 -2.00
C ARG A 322 2.61 -2.94 -1.47
N ILE A 323 1.72 -3.66 -0.79
CA ILE A 323 0.39 -3.17 -0.40
C ILE A 323 0.39 -2.61 1.03
N ARG A 324 1.40 -2.91 1.88
CA ARG A 324 1.46 -2.46 3.28
C ARG A 324 2.67 -1.56 3.60
N LEU A 325 3.48 -1.22 2.60
CA LEU A 325 4.64 -0.34 2.76
C LEU A 325 4.18 1.09 3.09
N ARG A 326 4.52 1.59 4.28
CA ARG A 326 4.22 2.97 4.67
C ARG A 326 5.40 3.86 4.30
N ARG A 327 5.13 5.12 3.95
CA ARG A 327 6.19 6.13 3.72
C ARG A 327 7.15 6.26 4.92
N ILE A 328 6.64 5.99 6.13
CA ILE A 328 7.40 5.97 7.39
C ILE A 328 8.48 4.86 7.39
N ASP A 329 8.21 3.69 6.82
CA ASP A 329 9.19 2.59 6.76
C ASP A 329 10.36 2.93 5.82
N ALA A 330 10.07 3.64 4.71
CA ALA A 330 11.10 4.14 3.80
C ALA A 330 11.95 5.25 4.45
N PHE A 331 11.31 6.16 5.19
CA PHE A 331 12.00 7.21 5.93
C PHE A 331 12.91 6.65 7.03
N SER A 332 12.43 5.63 7.77
CA SER A 332 13.24 4.92 8.77
C SER A 332 14.47 4.24 8.14
N SER A 333 14.30 3.57 6.99
CA SER A 333 15.41 2.91 6.30
C SER A 333 16.43 3.91 5.75
N PHE A 334 15.97 5.08 5.29
CA PHE A 334 16.86 6.18 4.90
C PHE A 334 17.67 6.72 6.07
N LEU A 335 17.06 6.91 7.25
CA LEU A 335 17.77 7.34 8.45
C LEU A 335 18.81 6.32 8.91
N TRP A 336 18.50 5.02 8.87
CA TRP A 336 19.49 3.95 9.13
C TRP A 336 20.66 3.98 8.14
N PHE A 337 20.38 4.22 6.87
CA PHE A 337 21.42 4.36 5.85
C PHE A 337 22.29 5.61 6.08
N LEU A 338 21.67 6.72 6.47
CA LEU A 338 22.38 7.94 6.84
C LEU A 338 23.31 7.72 8.03
N ILE A 339 22.84 7.07 9.10
CA ILE A 339 23.67 6.72 10.27
C ILE A 339 24.83 5.82 9.87
N LEU A 340 24.60 4.82 9.02
CA LEU A 340 25.66 3.95 8.49
C LEU A 340 26.69 4.77 7.71
N GLY A 341 26.24 5.70 6.86
CA GLY A 341 27.11 6.61 6.13
C GLY A 341 27.97 7.48 7.05
N LEU A 342 27.39 8.02 8.12
CA LEU A 342 28.13 8.85 9.09
C LEU A 342 29.23 8.07 9.83
N HIS A 343 28.98 6.81 10.20
CA HIS A 343 30.03 5.99 10.81
C HIS A 343 31.06 5.46 9.79
N LEU A 344 30.69 5.28 8.51
CA LEU A 344 31.66 5.02 7.46
C LEU A 344 32.59 6.22 7.26
N VAL A 345 32.04 7.44 7.23
CA VAL A 345 32.85 8.67 7.12
C VAL A 345 33.84 8.77 8.28
N GLU A 346 33.39 8.53 9.52
CA GLU A 346 34.27 8.48 10.71
C GLU A 346 35.40 7.44 10.59
N ARG A 347 35.12 6.27 10.02
CA ARG A 347 36.10 5.17 9.90
C ARG A 347 37.11 5.37 8.77
N TYR A 348 36.73 6.04 7.68
CA TYR A 348 37.54 6.13 6.46
C TYR A 348 38.15 7.52 6.25
N VAL A 349 37.65 8.55 6.93
CA VAL A 349 38.18 9.92 6.84
C VAL A 349 38.95 10.20 8.13
N GLU A 350 40.27 10.02 8.12
CA GLU A 350 41.19 10.48 9.18
C GLU A 350 41.28 12.01 9.17
N VAL A 351 40.21 12.70 9.54
CA VAL A 351 40.21 14.16 9.71
C VAL A 351 39.89 14.46 11.16
N ASP A 352 40.88 15.03 11.84
CA ASP A 352 40.82 15.50 13.21
C ASP A 352 39.49 16.18 13.54
N SER A 353 38.76 15.57 14.49
CA SER A 353 37.67 16.12 15.30
C SER A 353 36.74 17.13 14.62
N LEU A 354 35.95 16.68 13.65
CA LEU A 354 34.68 17.34 13.30
C LEU A 354 33.70 17.21 14.48
N CYS A 355 33.74 18.14 15.43
CA CYS A 355 32.79 18.25 16.56
C CYS A 355 31.30 18.21 16.11
N TRP A 356 31.05 18.63 14.86
CA TRP A 356 29.75 18.59 14.21
C TRP A 356 29.30 17.17 13.84
N LEU A 357 30.23 16.24 13.59
CA LEU A 357 29.93 14.88 13.15
C LEU A 357 29.25 14.07 14.26
N ASP A 358 29.71 14.19 15.50
CA ASP A 358 29.10 13.49 16.63
C ASP A 358 27.73 14.09 16.99
N THR A 359 27.60 15.41 16.91
CA THR A 359 26.32 16.10 17.02
C THR A 359 25.34 15.63 15.93
N LEU A 360 25.83 15.45 14.69
CA LEU A 360 25.03 14.97 13.56
C LEU A 360 24.63 13.50 13.73
N LYS A 361 25.55 12.61 14.14
CA LYS A 361 25.25 11.20 14.47
C LYS A 361 24.20 11.10 15.57
N PHE A 362 24.34 11.89 16.63
CA PHE A 362 23.39 11.91 17.73
C PHE A 362 22.01 12.38 17.26
N SER A 363 21.96 13.47 16.48
CA SER A 363 20.69 13.98 15.93
C SER A 363 20.01 12.99 14.98
N ALA A 364 20.76 12.34 14.10
CA ALA A 364 20.26 11.33 13.17
C ALA A 364 19.76 10.08 13.90
N THR A 365 20.48 9.65 14.94
CA THR A 365 20.10 8.50 15.78
C THR A 365 18.84 8.81 16.59
N SER A 366 18.76 9.99 17.21
CA SER A 366 17.56 10.46 17.93
C SER A 366 16.33 10.50 17.01
N LEU A 367 16.47 11.07 15.82
CA LEU A 367 15.41 11.11 14.81
C LEU A 367 15.01 9.71 14.34
N CYS A 368 15.98 8.82 14.12
CA CYS A 368 15.75 7.43 13.75
C CYS A 368 14.97 6.67 14.83
N CYS A 369 15.24 6.94 16.11
CA CYS A 369 14.56 6.28 17.21
C CYS A 369 13.11 6.77 17.36
N LEU A 370 12.85 8.08 17.19
CA LEU A 370 11.49 8.62 17.15
C LEU A 370 10.67 8.02 15.99
N VAL A 371 11.26 7.98 14.79
CA VAL A 371 10.62 7.39 13.61
C VAL A 371 10.42 5.88 13.79
N GLY A 372 11.39 5.16 14.35
CA GLY A 372 11.29 3.73 14.66
C GLY A 372 10.19 3.42 15.67
N LEU A 373 10.05 4.23 16.72
CA LEU A 373 8.99 4.12 17.71
C LEU A 373 7.62 4.34 17.08
N THR A 374 7.47 5.40 16.28
CA THR A 374 6.20 5.65 15.56
C THR A 374 5.89 4.52 14.58
N ALA A 375 6.89 3.96 13.89
CA ALA A 375 6.71 2.82 12.99
C ALA A 375 6.27 1.56 13.74
N ALA A 376 6.80 1.31 14.94
CA ALA A 376 6.45 0.16 15.78
C ALA A 376 5.06 0.33 16.44
N VAL A 377 4.76 1.50 17.01
CA VAL A 377 3.51 1.77 17.74
C VAL A 377 2.31 1.98 16.80
N ALA A 378 2.50 2.63 15.65
CA ALA A 378 1.44 2.86 14.67
C ALA A 378 0.94 1.56 14.00
N THR A 379 1.49 0.40 14.34
CA THR A 379 0.99 -0.92 13.93
C THR A 379 -0.21 -1.39 14.74
N ARG A 380 -0.46 -0.83 15.93
CA ARG A 380 -1.56 -1.25 16.85
C ARG A 380 -2.94 -0.70 16.53
N LYS A 381 -3.15 0.02 15.43
CA LYS A 381 -4.51 0.11 14.88
C LYS A 381 -4.83 -1.24 14.27
N ALA A 382 -5.42 -2.13 15.08
CA ALA A 382 -6.33 -3.15 14.59
C ALA A 382 -7.14 -2.47 13.50
N THR A 383 -6.94 -2.91 12.26
CA THR A 383 -7.70 -2.43 11.13
C THR A 383 -9.12 -2.91 11.33
N GLY A 384 -9.85 -2.27 12.25
CA GLY A 384 -11.30 -2.26 12.27
C GLY A 384 -11.69 -1.90 10.85
N GLN A 385 -12.42 -2.84 10.24
CA GLN A 385 -12.90 -2.84 8.87
C GLN A 385 -12.95 -1.42 8.30
N ARG A 386 -11.83 -0.97 7.71
CA ARG A 386 -11.78 0.35 7.12
C ARG A 386 -12.61 0.19 5.87
N ARG A 387 -13.88 0.62 5.95
CA ARG A 387 -14.76 0.81 4.79
C ARG A 387 -13.90 1.47 3.73
N TYR A 388 -13.57 0.70 2.70
CA TYR A 388 -12.94 1.23 1.52
C TYR A 388 -13.97 2.20 0.95
N ARG A 389 -13.80 3.50 1.24
CA ARG A 389 -14.53 4.55 0.55
C ARG A 389 -14.00 4.49 -0.87
N PRO A 390 -14.78 4.06 -1.87
CA PRO A 390 -14.31 4.04 -3.24
C PRO A 390 -13.85 5.46 -3.56
N ARG A 391 -12.60 5.57 -4.00
CA ARG A 391 -12.06 6.79 -4.59
C ARG A 391 -13.06 7.22 -5.66
N SER A 392 -13.44 8.49 -5.59
CA SER A 392 -14.52 9.18 -6.31
C SER A 392 -14.41 9.18 -7.85
N VAL A 393 -13.56 8.35 -8.44
CA VAL A 393 -13.49 8.16 -9.90
C VAL A 393 -14.65 7.29 -10.40
N ALA A 394 -15.14 6.36 -9.56
CA ALA A 394 -16.35 5.58 -9.88
C ALA A 394 -17.65 6.40 -9.80
N GLN A 395 -17.60 7.61 -9.22
CA GLN A 395 -18.77 8.46 -9.09
C GLN A 395 -19.02 9.31 -10.34
N GLN A 396 -18.02 9.50 -11.20
CA GLN A 396 -18.22 10.09 -12.54
C GLN A 396 -18.88 9.10 -13.50
N SER A 397 -18.53 7.81 -13.45
CA SER A 397 -19.16 6.78 -14.28
C SER A 397 -20.59 6.43 -13.84
N ILE A 398 -20.93 6.59 -12.56
CA ILE A 398 -22.29 6.35 -12.06
C ILE A 398 -23.24 7.51 -12.39
N VAL A 399 -22.72 8.74 -12.58
CA VAL A 399 -23.54 9.88 -13.02
C VAL A 399 -23.87 9.78 -14.51
N LEU A 400 -22.98 9.23 -15.34
CA LEU A 400 -23.22 9.02 -16.78
C LEU A 400 -24.27 7.93 -17.08
N VAL A 401 -24.38 6.89 -16.24
CA VAL A 401 -25.39 5.83 -16.43
C VAL A 401 -26.77 6.24 -15.88
N LEU A 402 -26.82 7.23 -14.98
CA LEU A 402 -28.06 7.68 -14.33
C LEU A 402 -28.60 9.02 -14.83
N ASN A 403 -27.89 9.70 -15.74
CA ASN A 403 -28.34 10.94 -16.33
C ASN A 403 -27.94 11.01 -17.81
N PRO A 404 -28.86 10.74 -18.76
CA PRO A 404 -28.58 10.92 -20.19
C PRO A 404 -28.54 12.41 -20.61
N LYS A 405 -28.44 13.34 -19.65
CA LYS A 405 -28.16 14.76 -19.87
C LYS A 405 -26.84 15.12 -19.20
N ALA A 406 -25.74 14.84 -19.88
CA ALA A 406 -24.47 15.57 -19.84
C ALA A 406 -23.36 14.71 -20.44
N SER A 407 -23.07 14.91 -21.73
CA SER A 407 -21.73 15.14 -22.26
C SER A 407 -21.85 15.40 -23.77
N PRO A 408 -20.86 16.10 -24.37
CA PRO A 408 -21.01 17.01 -25.51
C PRO A 408 -21.53 16.33 -26.77
#